data_AF-A0A6J1MMH8-F1
#
_entry.id   AF-A0A6J1MMH8-F1
#
_cell.length_a   1.000
_cell.length_b   1.000
_cell.length_c   1.000
_cell.angle_alpha   90.00
_cell.angle_beta   90.00
_cell.angle_gamma   90.00
#
_symmetry.space_group_name_H-M   'P 1'
#
loop_
_entity.id
_entity.type
_entity.pdbx_description
1 polymer ?
#
loop_
_entity_poly.entity_id
_entity_poly.type
_entity_poly.pdbx_seq_one_letter_code
_entity_poly.pdbx_strand_id
1 'polypeptide(L)'
;MASTEKIKHGVEDEAKKPVNLDTILVSEIGQFGWFQLRILALAVSMAIFAAWAAAEFNFTTARIPTRCLIPECESEESFEFRAPWLLNAIPPAGSSFDQCRRYRNVSSVPPAPARVTRDTCPAHWFNPDSDKECEVHLYENTDTVVHTFGLACDEWRRTLIGSIRTLGTLVALPITGYISDRWGRRTALSINGFTTAWMGIVRYWADTYVGFLISEVVESMFSGGFSCAYIILMELMGPKYRVAAGASLNTSFSVGLVLLGFIAWGVPDWRNLTLALYIPQLLTFGYFFLMAESVRWYMSKGRFEDAERVLKSAAKSNNRELSEKSLVLLREHALEEERKKADELARKETEPWLVVLVFRHKRILVRCMVSPVWWITTTFIYYGMSINAVNMSGNRYLNYVAVSAVEIPGYWAAVVLMARIGRKPVLFCAFWVCCACQIGYIFIPSDQYAASLTLYLIGKFSIAMVMTSIYVYTSELYPTKYRHSLFAFSSMIGRIGSIVAPLTPAFGAAVWDDLPFALFAGFAFVSGLLVLVTPETLGTKLPDTMEEASALGLKKNDP
;
A
#
# COMPACT_ATOMS: atom_id res chain seq x y z
N MET A 1 6.12 44.13 53.18
CA MET A 1 5.73 44.57 51.81
C MET A 1 6.43 43.77 50.71
N ALA A 2 7.70 43.39 50.83
CA ALA A 2 8.41 42.58 49.82
C ALA A 2 7.93 41.11 49.66
N SER A 3 7.20 40.56 50.64
CA SER A 3 6.66 39.20 50.61
C SER A 3 5.30 39.10 49.93
N THR A 4 4.56 40.20 49.80
CA THR A 4 3.25 40.26 49.13
C THR A 4 3.41 40.46 47.61
N GLU A 5 4.54 41.04 47.20
CA GLU A 5 4.89 41.28 45.78
C GLU A 5 5.39 40.00 45.08
N LYS A 6 6.14 39.15 45.79
CA LYS A 6 6.54 37.82 45.26
C LYS A 6 5.38 36.85 45.08
N ILE A 7 4.32 36.97 45.88
CA ILE A 7 3.11 36.15 45.72
C ILE A 7 2.27 36.68 44.54
N LYS A 8 2.26 38.00 44.27
CA LYS A 8 1.62 38.54 43.07
C LYS A 8 2.35 38.17 41.78
N HIS A 9 3.69 38.20 41.76
CA HIS A 9 4.46 37.74 40.59
C HIS A 9 4.44 36.21 40.41
N GLY A 10 4.36 35.43 41.48
CA GLY A 10 4.22 33.96 41.37
C GLY A 10 2.85 33.50 40.84
N VAL A 11 1.81 34.33 40.95
CA VAL A 11 0.45 34.02 40.47
C VAL A 11 0.22 34.53 39.04
N GLU A 12 0.97 35.54 38.56
CA GLU A 12 0.90 35.99 37.17
C GLU A 12 1.70 35.11 36.19
N ASP A 13 2.73 34.37 36.67
CA ASP A 13 3.53 33.48 35.82
C ASP A 13 2.91 32.09 35.58
N GLU A 14 1.94 31.63 36.38
CA GLU A 14 1.16 30.42 36.05
C GLU A 14 0.11 30.65 34.95
N ALA A 15 -0.20 31.92 34.61
CA ALA A 15 -1.24 32.29 33.66
C ALA A 15 -0.77 32.40 32.20
N LYS A 16 0.50 32.15 31.89
CA LYS A 16 1.04 32.24 30.52
C LYS A 16 1.69 30.94 30.04
N LYS A 17 1.10 29.78 30.35
CA LYS A 17 1.36 28.61 29.51
C LYS A 17 0.70 28.89 28.15
N PRO A 18 1.45 28.89 27.03
CA PRO A 18 0.85 29.09 25.72
C PRO A 18 -0.24 28.04 25.51
N VAL A 19 -1.48 28.50 25.36
CA VAL A 19 -2.63 27.62 25.16
C VAL A 19 -2.61 27.18 23.71
N ASN A 20 -1.88 26.09 23.47
CA ASN A 20 -1.88 25.39 22.20
C ASN A 20 -3.14 24.53 22.07
N LEU A 21 -3.51 24.19 20.83
CA LEU A 21 -4.62 23.28 20.55
C LEU A 21 -4.49 21.96 21.35
N ASP A 22 -3.25 21.46 21.45
CA ASP A 22 -2.94 20.25 22.21
C ASP A 22 -3.22 20.42 23.71
N THR A 23 -3.02 21.62 24.26
CA THR A 23 -3.39 21.95 25.65
C THR A 23 -4.90 21.86 25.83
N ILE A 24 -5.70 22.49 24.96
CA ILE A 24 -7.18 22.44 25.02
C ILE A 24 -7.72 21.01 24.86
N LEU A 25 -7.15 20.24 23.94
CA LEU A 25 -7.51 18.83 23.75
C LEU A 25 -7.23 17.98 25.00
N VAL A 26 -6.20 18.33 25.77
CA VAL A 26 -5.81 17.60 27.00
C VAL A 26 -6.60 18.08 28.21
N SER A 27 -6.70 19.39 28.44
CA SER A 27 -7.22 19.98 29.67
C SER A 27 -8.74 20.19 29.66
N GLU A 28 -9.35 20.43 28.51
CA GLU A 28 -10.75 20.86 28.43
C GLU A 28 -11.64 19.85 27.69
N ILE A 29 -11.23 19.38 26.51
CA ILE A 29 -12.06 18.47 25.70
C ILE A 29 -11.91 17.00 26.13
N GLY A 30 -10.80 16.67 26.78
CA GLY A 30 -10.43 15.31 27.16
C GLY A 30 -9.69 14.56 26.04
N GLN A 31 -8.68 13.79 26.42
CA GLN A 31 -7.75 13.13 25.48
C GLN A 31 -8.40 12.03 24.63
N PHE A 32 -9.49 11.42 25.10
CA PHE A 32 -10.27 10.40 24.40
C PHE A 32 -11.72 10.40 24.91
N GLY A 33 -12.69 10.60 24.02
CA GLY A 33 -14.13 10.59 24.34
C GLY A 33 -14.96 10.10 23.16
N TRP A 34 -16.29 10.20 23.27
CA TRP A 34 -17.23 9.73 22.23
C TRP A 34 -17.02 10.42 20.88
N PHE A 35 -16.67 11.71 20.89
CA PHE A 35 -16.36 12.44 19.67
C PHE A 35 -15.17 11.83 18.93
N GLN A 36 -14.05 11.60 19.64
CA GLN A 36 -12.85 11.01 19.05
C GLN A 36 -13.07 9.55 18.63
N LEU A 37 -13.82 8.77 19.43
CA LEU A 37 -14.15 7.38 19.09
C LEU A 37 -14.95 7.30 17.78
N ARG A 38 -15.93 8.19 17.59
CA ARG A 38 -16.70 8.27 16.33
C ARG A 38 -15.80 8.57 15.13
N ILE A 39 -14.89 9.53 15.26
CA ILE A 39 -13.97 9.89 14.17
C ILE A 39 -12.99 8.75 13.88
N LEU A 40 -12.49 8.10 14.92
CA LEU A 40 -11.65 6.91 14.78
C LEU A 40 -12.39 5.79 14.04
N ALA A 41 -13.65 5.51 14.38
CA ALA A 41 -14.44 4.49 13.71
C ALA A 41 -14.63 4.78 12.21
N LEU A 42 -14.94 6.04 11.86
CA LEU A 42 -15.07 6.47 10.46
C LEU A 42 -13.74 6.40 9.69
N ALA A 43 -12.62 6.75 10.33
CA ALA A 43 -11.30 6.63 9.74
C ALA A 43 -10.90 5.16 9.52
N VAL A 44 -11.22 4.27 10.47
CA VAL A 44 -10.99 2.83 10.37
C VAL A 44 -11.76 2.22 9.21
N SER A 45 -13.05 2.54 9.05
CA SER A 45 -13.83 2.05 7.92
C SER A 45 -13.32 2.59 6.57
N MET A 46 -12.86 3.84 6.52
CA MET A 46 -12.19 4.38 5.33
C MET A 46 -10.90 3.61 4.99
N ALA A 47 -10.10 3.26 6.00
CA ALA A 47 -8.87 2.49 5.79
C ALA A 47 -9.15 1.09 5.23
N ILE A 48 -10.23 0.44 5.69
CA ILE A 48 -10.69 -0.84 5.15
C ILE A 48 -11.09 -0.69 3.68
N PHE A 49 -11.88 0.32 3.34
CA PHE A 49 -12.30 0.58 1.96
C PHE A 49 -11.11 0.91 1.04
N ALA A 50 -10.15 1.70 1.53
CA ALA A 50 -8.92 1.98 0.80
C ALA A 50 -8.10 0.70 0.54
N ALA A 51 -8.11 -0.27 1.47
CA ALA A 51 -7.45 -1.56 1.28
C ALA A 51 -8.12 -2.40 0.19
N TRP A 52 -9.45 -2.41 0.15
CA TRP A 52 -10.22 -3.09 -0.89
C TRP A 52 -9.90 -2.54 -2.27
N ALA A 53 -10.01 -1.22 -2.42
CA ALA A 53 -9.63 -0.54 -3.65
C ALA A 53 -8.18 -0.89 -4.02
N ALA A 54 -7.23 -0.76 -3.10
CA ALA A 54 -5.80 -0.97 -3.40
C ALA A 54 -5.47 -2.37 -3.97
N ALA A 55 -6.24 -3.41 -3.61
CA ALA A 55 -5.85 -4.79 -3.88
C ALA A 55 -6.90 -5.64 -4.63
N GLU A 56 -8.08 -5.11 -4.95
CA GLU A 56 -9.10 -5.81 -5.75
C GLU A 56 -8.52 -6.42 -7.04
N PHE A 57 -7.63 -5.67 -7.72
CA PHE A 57 -7.06 -6.10 -9.00
C PHE A 57 -6.32 -7.44 -8.92
N ASN A 58 -5.81 -7.82 -7.74
CA ASN A 58 -5.15 -9.11 -7.53
C ASN A 58 -6.10 -10.29 -7.83
N PHE A 59 -7.41 -10.11 -7.61
CA PHE A 59 -8.43 -11.12 -7.89
C PHE A 59 -9.07 -10.93 -9.25
N THR A 60 -9.43 -9.69 -9.63
CA THR A 60 -10.11 -9.43 -10.91
C THR A 60 -9.21 -9.70 -12.11
N THR A 61 -7.88 -9.60 -11.95
CA THR A 61 -6.88 -9.92 -12.98
C THR A 61 -6.19 -11.27 -12.74
N ALA A 62 -6.65 -12.07 -11.78
CA ALA A 62 -6.04 -13.35 -11.46
C ALA A 62 -6.02 -14.27 -12.68
N ARG A 63 -4.93 -15.04 -12.81
CA ARG A 63 -4.77 -16.02 -13.87
C ARG A 63 -5.88 -17.07 -13.77
N ILE A 64 -6.48 -17.40 -14.90
CA ILE A 64 -7.40 -18.53 -15.04
C ILE A 64 -6.60 -19.63 -15.76
N PRO A 65 -6.70 -20.90 -15.34
CA PRO A 65 -6.18 -22.00 -16.13
C PRO A 65 -6.82 -21.98 -17.53
N THR A 66 -5.98 -21.95 -18.55
CA THR A 66 -6.41 -21.94 -19.95
C THR A 66 -5.75 -23.06 -20.74
N ARG A 67 -6.37 -23.46 -21.84
CA ARG A 67 -5.79 -24.42 -22.79
C ARG A 67 -6.25 -24.13 -24.20
N CYS A 68 -5.52 -24.63 -25.19
CA CYS A 68 -5.99 -24.56 -26.57
C CYS A 68 -7.28 -25.38 -26.76
N LEU A 69 -8.19 -24.87 -27.60
CA LEU A 69 -9.20 -25.70 -28.25
C LEU A 69 -8.51 -26.70 -29.18
N ILE A 70 -8.98 -27.95 -29.17
CA ILE A 70 -8.54 -29.01 -30.10
C ILE A 70 -9.68 -29.32 -31.09
N PRO A 71 -9.78 -28.63 -32.23
CA PRO A 71 -10.89 -28.79 -33.18
C PRO A 71 -11.04 -30.22 -33.71
N GLU A 72 -9.98 -31.01 -33.66
CA GLU A 72 -9.98 -32.40 -34.09
C GLU A 72 -10.77 -33.32 -33.15
N CYS A 73 -10.97 -32.90 -31.88
CA CYS A 73 -11.52 -33.75 -30.83
C CYS A 73 -12.68 -33.13 -30.05
N GLU A 74 -12.88 -31.82 -30.12
CA GLU A 74 -13.89 -31.10 -29.34
C GLU A 74 -14.36 -29.82 -30.04
N SER A 75 -15.39 -29.19 -29.48
CA SER A 75 -15.93 -27.90 -29.93
C SER A 75 -16.06 -26.94 -28.75
N GLU A 76 -16.20 -25.64 -29.03
CA GLU A 76 -16.40 -24.62 -27.99
C GLU A 76 -17.66 -24.87 -27.14
N GLU A 77 -18.70 -25.48 -27.71
CA GLU A 77 -19.96 -25.79 -27.01
C GLU A 77 -19.90 -27.12 -26.25
N SER A 78 -18.96 -28.00 -26.59
CA SER A 78 -18.88 -29.36 -26.06
C SER A 78 -17.43 -29.76 -25.77
N PHE A 79 -16.89 -29.31 -24.64
CA PHE A 79 -15.57 -29.68 -24.16
C PHE A 79 -15.59 -30.06 -22.67
N GLU A 80 -14.58 -30.81 -22.25
CA GLU A 80 -14.26 -31.04 -20.84
C GLU A 80 -12.90 -30.41 -20.56
N PHE A 81 -12.81 -29.48 -19.60
CA PHE A 81 -11.57 -28.71 -19.40
C PHE A 81 -10.37 -29.61 -19.05
N ARG A 82 -10.59 -30.72 -18.34
CA ARG A 82 -9.55 -31.68 -17.94
C ARG A 82 -9.80 -33.07 -18.53
N ALA A 83 -9.92 -33.16 -19.85
CA ALA A 83 -10.10 -34.45 -20.50
C ALA A 83 -8.85 -35.35 -20.35
N PRO A 84 -9.01 -36.68 -20.14
CA PRO A 84 -7.88 -37.61 -19.96
C PRO A 84 -6.90 -37.66 -21.14
N TRP A 85 -7.37 -37.32 -22.35
CA TRP A 85 -6.60 -37.37 -23.58
C TRP A 85 -5.80 -36.09 -23.87
N LEU A 86 -5.85 -35.06 -23.03
CA LEU A 86 -5.21 -33.75 -23.31
C LEU A 86 -3.71 -33.84 -23.57
N LEU A 87 -3.00 -34.70 -22.84
CA LEU A 87 -1.55 -34.90 -23.01
C LEU A 87 -1.18 -35.51 -24.37
N ASN A 88 -2.15 -36.03 -25.13
CA ASN A 88 -1.94 -36.48 -26.50
C ASN A 88 -1.87 -35.30 -27.49
N ALA A 89 -2.52 -34.18 -27.18
CA ALA A 89 -2.72 -33.05 -28.09
C ALA A 89 -1.99 -31.77 -27.64
N ILE A 90 -1.60 -31.69 -26.37
CA ILE A 90 -0.96 -30.53 -25.75
C ILE A 90 0.34 -30.97 -25.08
N PRO A 91 1.45 -30.21 -25.26
CA PRO A 91 2.71 -30.54 -24.61
C PRO A 91 2.59 -30.46 -23.08
N PRO A 92 3.28 -31.34 -22.34
CA PRO A 92 3.33 -31.28 -20.89
C PRO A 92 4.13 -30.05 -20.42
N ALA A 93 3.63 -29.36 -19.39
CA ALA A 93 4.28 -28.25 -18.71
C ALA A 93 4.33 -28.53 -17.20
N GLY A 94 5.43 -29.11 -16.73
CA GLY A 94 5.60 -29.51 -15.33
C GLY A 94 4.57 -30.57 -14.91
N SER A 95 3.76 -30.26 -13.91
CA SER A 95 2.65 -31.10 -13.41
C SER A 95 1.33 -30.91 -14.16
N SER A 96 1.30 -30.06 -15.18
CA SER A 96 0.13 -29.70 -15.98
C SER A 96 0.45 -29.80 -17.49
N PHE A 97 -0.43 -29.27 -18.33
CA PHE A 97 -0.26 -29.07 -19.76
C PHE A 97 0.08 -27.60 -20.08
N ASP A 98 0.76 -27.37 -21.20
CA ASP A 98 1.00 -26.02 -21.74
C ASP A 98 -0.33 -25.33 -22.03
N GLN A 99 -0.44 -24.07 -21.63
CA GLN A 99 -1.68 -23.30 -21.72
C GLN A 99 -1.83 -22.60 -23.08
N CYS A 100 -0.72 -22.41 -23.80
CA CYS A 100 -0.63 -21.51 -24.95
C CYS A 100 -0.19 -22.17 -26.26
N ARG A 101 0.22 -23.45 -26.20
CA ARG A 101 0.68 -24.20 -27.37
C ARG A 101 -0.02 -25.55 -27.46
N ARG A 102 -0.23 -26.02 -28.69
CA ARG A 102 -0.73 -27.38 -28.97
C ARG A 102 0.11 -28.05 -30.06
N TYR A 103 0.12 -29.37 -30.07
CA TYR A 103 0.74 -30.13 -31.16
C TYR A 103 0.01 -29.90 -32.48
N ARG A 104 0.77 -29.87 -33.58
CA ARG A 104 0.20 -29.76 -34.93
C ARG A 104 -0.48 -31.06 -35.31
N ASN A 105 -1.57 -30.93 -36.08
CA ASN A 105 -2.23 -32.09 -36.65
C ASN A 105 -1.38 -32.71 -37.78
N VAL A 106 -1.29 -34.04 -37.79
CA VAL A 106 -0.63 -34.84 -38.85
C VAL A 106 -1.65 -35.28 -39.90
N SER A 107 -2.91 -35.39 -39.51
CA SER A 107 -3.97 -35.94 -40.34
C SER A 107 -4.40 -34.97 -41.44
N SER A 108 -4.28 -35.41 -42.70
CA SER A 108 -4.86 -34.78 -43.90
C SER A 108 -6.36 -35.06 -44.08
N VAL A 109 -6.99 -35.73 -43.11
CA VAL A 109 -8.41 -36.08 -43.11
C VAL A 109 -9.15 -35.02 -42.29
N PRO A 110 -10.16 -34.33 -42.86
CA PRO A 110 -10.97 -33.39 -42.08
C PRO A 110 -11.69 -34.18 -40.98
N PRO A 111 -11.50 -33.83 -39.70
CA PRO A 111 -12.15 -34.55 -38.61
C PRO A 111 -13.65 -34.27 -38.70
N ALA A 112 -14.44 -35.29 -39.02
CA ALA A 112 -15.86 -35.22 -38.77
C ALA A 112 -16.06 -35.32 -37.24
N PRO A 113 -16.68 -34.34 -36.57
CA PRO A 113 -16.93 -34.38 -35.12
C PRO A 113 -17.77 -35.59 -34.68
N ALA A 114 -18.35 -36.33 -35.63
CA ALA A 114 -19.20 -37.48 -35.40
C ALA A 114 -18.48 -38.81 -35.05
N ARG A 115 -17.13 -38.87 -35.08
CA ARG A 115 -16.38 -40.12 -34.78
C ARG A 115 -15.56 -40.10 -33.50
N VAL A 116 -15.51 -38.98 -32.78
CA VAL A 116 -14.80 -38.87 -31.50
C VAL A 116 -15.82 -39.09 -30.38
N THR A 117 -15.79 -40.27 -29.75
CA THR A 117 -16.42 -40.45 -28.44
C THR A 117 -15.70 -39.54 -27.44
N ARG A 118 -16.45 -38.92 -26.50
CA ARG A 118 -15.94 -37.95 -25.50
C ARG A 118 -14.63 -38.37 -24.81
N ASP A 119 -14.37 -39.68 -24.73
CA ASP A 119 -13.27 -40.26 -23.95
C ASP A 119 -12.00 -40.56 -24.76
N THR A 120 -11.98 -40.43 -26.10
CA THR A 120 -10.82 -40.88 -26.90
C THR A 120 -10.46 -39.93 -28.04
N CYS A 121 -9.49 -39.05 -27.79
CA CYS A 121 -8.76 -38.28 -28.81
C CYS A 121 -7.41 -38.98 -29.10
N PRO A 122 -7.22 -39.58 -30.31
CA PRO A 122 -6.05 -40.39 -30.59
C PRO A 122 -4.75 -39.59 -30.72
N ALA A 123 -3.66 -40.03 -30.07
CA ALA A 123 -2.35 -39.37 -30.12
C ALA A 123 -1.73 -39.33 -31.52
N HIS A 124 -2.00 -40.31 -32.38
CA HIS A 124 -1.45 -40.37 -33.74
C HIS A 124 -1.98 -39.26 -34.68
N TRP A 125 -2.96 -38.47 -34.24
CA TRP A 125 -3.41 -37.29 -34.98
C TRP A 125 -2.50 -36.09 -34.81
N PHE A 126 -1.62 -36.12 -33.82
CA PHE A 126 -0.79 -34.99 -33.43
C PHE A 126 0.70 -35.33 -33.61
N ASN A 127 1.49 -34.33 -33.97
CA ASN A 127 2.94 -34.46 -34.07
C ASN A 127 3.59 -33.95 -32.78
N PRO A 128 4.18 -34.81 -31.92
CA PRO A 128 4.85 -34.37 -30.70
C PRO A 128 6.08 -33.48 -30.97
N ASP A 129 6.71 -33.62 -32.15
CA ASP A 129 7.91 -32.88 -32.51
C ASP A 129 7.62 -31.50 -33.11
N SER A 130 6.34 -31.16 -33.32
CA SER A 130 5.93 -29.89 -33.91
C SER A 130 4.71 -29.31 -33.23
N ASP A 131 4.88 -28.15 -32.62
CA ASP A 131 3.83 -27.40 -31.96
C ASP A 131 3.45 -26.11 -32.71
N LYS A 132 2.32 -25.53 -32.31
CA LYS A 132 1.83 -24.23 -32.78
C LYS A 132 1.11 -23.50 -31.64
N GLU A 133 1.01 -22.18 -31.76
CA GLU A 133 0.25 -21.33 -30.83
C GLU A 133 -1.25 -21.63 -30.90
N CYS A 134 -1.96 -21.44 -29.79
CA CYS A 134 -3.41 -21.57 -29.76
C CYS A 134 -4.07 -20.50 -30.63
N GLU A 135 -4.97 -20.91 -31.52
CA GLU A 135 -5.85 -19.98 -32.26
C GLU A 135 -7.05 -19.57 -31.40
N VAL A 136 -7.62 -20.52 -30.65
CA VAL A 136 -8.76 -20.34 -29.75
C VAL A 136 -8.40 -20.92 -28.39
N HIS A 137 -8.75 -20.19 -27.32
CA HIS A 137 -8.46 -20.56 -25.94
C HIS A 137 -9.75 -20.94 -25.22
N LEU A 138 -9.70 -22.04 -24.49
CA LEU A 138 -10.73 -22.47 -23.55
C LEU A 138 -10.32 -22.10 -22.13
N TYR A 139 -11.29 -21.62 -21.34
CA TYR A 139 -11.09 -21.16 -19.98
C TYR A 139 -11.78 -22.11 -18.99
N GLU A 140 -11.15 -22.38 -17.85
CA GLU A 140 -11.75 -23.23 -16.80
C GLU A 140 -12.99 -22.58 -16.15
N ASN A 141 -13.01 -21.25 -16.08
CA ASN A 141 -14.11 -20.46 -15.54
C ASN A 141 -14.20 -19.08 -16.22
N THR A 142 -15.24 -18.34 -15.88
CA THR A 142 -15.53 -17.00 -16.44
C THR A 142 -15.31 -15.89 -15.41
N ASP A 143 -14.64 -16.18 -14.30
CA ASP A 143 -14.69 -15.36 -13.09
C ASP A 143 -13.87 -14.06 -13.20
N THR A 144 -12.88 -13.98 -14.09
CA THR A 144 -11.93 -12.86 -14.12
C THR A 144 -11.94 -12.13 -15.47
N VAL A 145 -11.34 -10.93 -15.50
CA VAL A 145 -11.23 -10.12 -16.73
C VAL A 145 -10.42 -10.82 -17.82
N VAL A 146 -9.65 -11.85 -17.45
CA VAL A 146 -8.88 -12.68 -18.39
C VAL A 146 -9.81 -13.37 -19.39
N HIS A 147 -10.95 -13.90 -18.91
CA HIS A 147 -11.96 -14.47 -19.80
C HIS A 147 -12.67 -13.37 -20.60
N THR A 148 -13.12 -12.30 -19.94
CA THR A 148 -13.92 -11.24 -20.59
C THR A 148 -13.18 -10.53 -21.72
N PHE A 149 -11.88 -10.30 -21.59
CA PHE A 149 -11.08 -9.58 -22.59
C PHE A 149 -10.13 -10.48 -23.41
N GLY A 150 -10.22 -11.80 -23.23
CA GLY A 150 -9.41 -12.77 -23.99
C GLY A 150 -7.90 -12.66 -23.72
N LEU A 151 -7.49 -12.63 -22.45
CA LEU A 151 -6.10 -12.37 -22.03
C LEU A 151 -5.28 -13.63 -21.66
N ALA A 152 -5.75 -14.83 -22.04
CA ALA A 152 -5.15 -16.12 -21.65
C ALA A 152 -3.60 -16.13 -21.72
N CYS A 153 -3.07 -15.95 -22.93
CA CYS A 153 -1.63 -15.97 -23.20
C CYS A 153 -1.03 -14.56 -23.36
N ASP A 154 -1.80 -13.51 -23.02
CA ASP A 154 -1.35 -12.12 -23.07
C ASP A 154 -1.07 -11.59 -21.65
N GLU A 155 -0.04 -12.18 -21.05
CA GLU A 155 0.40 -11.85 -19.69
C GLU A 155 0.85 -10.39 -19.55
N TRP A 156 1.37 -9.81 -20.63
CA TRP A 156 1.77 -8.41 -20.66
C TRP A 156 0.55 -7.49 -20.47
N ARG A 157 -0.51 -7.65 -21.28
CA ARG A 157 -1.73 -6.83 -21.12
C ARG A 157 -2.46 -7.10 -19.82
N ARG A 158 -2.45 -8.34 -19.32
CA ARG A 158 -3.05 -8.68 -18.02
C ARG A 158 -2.36 -7.95 -16.87
N THR A 159 -1.03 -8.03 -16.80
CA THR A 159 -0.25 -7.43 -15.71
C THR A 159 -0.15 -5.91 -15.81
N LEU A 160 -0.22 -5.36 -17.02
CA LEU A 160 -0.22 -3.91 -17.27
C LEU A 160 -1.34 -3.17 -16.50
N ILE A 161 -2.50 -3.82 -16.30
CA ILE A 161 -3.62 -3.27 -15.54
C ILE A 161 -3.17 -2.82 -14.14
N GLY A 162 -2.48 -3.69 -13.39
CA GLY A 162 -2.01 -3.37 -12.05
C GLY A 162 -0.93 -2.29 -12.03
N SER A 163 -0.03 -2.27 -13.03
CA SER A 163 1.01 -1.24 -13.15
C SER A 163 0.41 0.15 -13.44
N ILE A 164 -0.55 0.20 -14.35
CA ILE A 164 -1.26 1.43 -14.73
C ILE A 164 -2.12 1.95 -13.57
N ARG A 165 -2.80 1.06 -12.83
CA ARG A 165 -3.46 1.40 -11.57
C ARG A 165 -2.49 2.02 -10.57
N THR A 166 -1.33 1.39 -10.37
CA THR A 166 -0.33 1.89 -9.42
C THR A 166 0.25 3.25 -9.84
N LEU A 167 0.38 3.48 -11.15
CA LEU A 167 0.76 4.78 -11.71
C LEU A 167 -0.30 5.85 -11.39
N GLY A 168 -1.59 5.54 -11.47
CA GLY A 168 -2.66 6.46 -11.07
C GLY A 168 -2.54 6.89 -9.60
N THR A 169 -2.21 5.97 -8.70
CA THR A 169 -1.98 6.26 -7.27
C THR A 169 -0.86 7.27 -7.01
N LEU A 170 0.14 7.39 -7.91
CA LEU A 170 1.19 8.41 -7.78
C LEU A 170 0.63 9.84 -7.87
N VAL A 171 -0.35 10.04 -8.72
CA VAL A 171 -1.00 11.35 -8.93
C VAL A 171 -2.00 11.64 -7.80
N ALA A 172 -2.44 10.59 -7.08
CA ALA A 172 -3.47 10.71 -6.07
C ALA A 172 -3.09 11.55 -4.86
N LEU A 173 -1.86 11.44 -4.34
CA LEU A 173 -1.42 12.22 -3.18
C LEU A 173 -1.30 13.71 -3.50
N PRO A 174 -0.68 14.15 -4.61
CA PRO A 174 -0.70 15.56 -5.02
C PRO A 174 -2.10 16.13 -5.19
N ILE A 175 -2.99 15.42 -5.89
CA ILE A 175 -4.38 15.86 -6.10
C ILE A 175 -5.11 15.96 -4.75
N THR A 176 -5.06 14.90 -3.95
CA THR A 176 -5.75 14.86 -2.66
C THR A 176 -5.19 15.89 -1.69
N GLY A 177 -3.88 16.11 -1.67
CA GLY A 177 -3.21 17.13 -0.87
C GLY A 177 -3.64 18.54 -1.26
N TYR A 178 -3.65 18.85 -2.57
CA TYR A 178 -4.15 20.12 -3.08
C TYR A 178 -5.61 20.36 -2.66
N ILE A 179 -6.47 19.35 -2.81
CA ILE A 179 -7.88 19.45 -2.41
C ILE A 179 -8.00 19.65 -0.89
N SER A 180 -7.26 18.88 -0.10
CA SER A 180 -7.26 18.90 1.36
C SER A 180 -6.82 20.26 1.92
N ASP A 181 -5.82 20.89 1.31
CA ASP A 181 -5.31 22.18 1.77
C ASP A 181 -6.16 23.36 1.29
N ARG A 182 -6.82 23.22 0.13
CA ARG A 182 -7.67 24.28 -0.43
C ARG A 182 -9.08 24.29 0.14
N TRP A 183 -9.70 23.11 0.26
CA TRP A 183 -11.12 22.94 0.63
C TRP A 183 -11.36 22.16 1.93
N GLY A 184 -10.29 21.70 2.58
CA GLY A 184 -10.36 21.00 3.87
C GLY A 184 -10.23 19.49 3.76
N ARG A 185 -9.82 18.87 4.87
CA ARG A 185 -9.47 17.43 4.95
C ARG A 185 -10.73 16.59 4.82
N ARG A 186 -11.83 17.03 5.43
CA ARG A 186 -13.14 16.36 5.32
C ARG A 186 -13.65 16.35 3.88
N THR A 187 -13.56 17.49 3.20
CA THR A 187 -13.98 17.62 1.80
C THR A 187 -13.16 16.69 0.90
N ALA A 188 -11.84 16.67 1.08
CA ALA A 188 -10.96 15.76 0.35
C ALA A 188 -11.32 14.29 0.58
N LEU A 189 -11.59 13.89 1.82
CA LEU A 189 -12.01 12.54 2.17
C LEU A 189 -13.33 12.12 1.51
N SER A 190 -14.32 13.02 1.49
CA SER A 190 -15.62 12.73 0.87
C SER A 190 -15.54 12.64 -0.64
N ILE A 191 -14.80 13.55 -1.30
CA ILE A 191 -14.56 13.49 -2.75
C ILE A 191 -13.84 12.19 -3.11
N ASN A 192 -12.83 11.82 -2.33
CA ASN A 192 -12.06 10.61 -2.50
C ASN A 192 -12.93 9.35 -2.42
N GLY A 193 -13.67 9.19 -1.30
CA GLY A 193 -14.53 8.03 -1.09
C GLY A 193 -15.65 7.93 -2.12
N PHE A 194 -16.30 9.05 -2.45
CA PHE A 194 -17.34 9.08 -3.47
C PHE A 194 -16.82 8.71 -4.85
N THR A 195 -15.69 9.29 -5.27
CA THR A 195 -15.11 9.02 -6.60
C THR A 195 -14.66 7.57 -6.71
N THR A 196 -14.06 7.03 -5.65
CA THR A 196 -13.64 5.62 -5.58
C THR A 196 -14.86 4.69 -5.69
N ALA A 197 -15.90 4.93 -4.90
CA ALA A 197 -17.14 4.15 -4.94
C ALA A 197 -17.84 4.22 -6.30
N TRP A 198 -17.96 5.44 -6.85
CA TRP A 198 -18.62 5.67 -8.14
C TRP A 198 -17.87 5.00 -9.29
N MET A 199 -16.56 5.20 -9.40
CA MET A 199 -15.77 4.61 -10.48
C MET A 199 -15.75 3.08 -10.41
N GLY A 200 -15.70 2.51 -9.20
CA GLY A 200 -15.82 1.08 -8.99
C GLY A 200 -17.20 0.54 -9.42
N ILE A 201 -18.30 1.23 -9.13
CA ILE A 201 -19.63 0.80 -9.61
C ILE A 201 -19.73 0.92 -11.14
N VAL A 202 -19.23 2.01 -11.72
CA VAL A 202 -19.23 2.22 -13.18
C VAL A 202 -18.41 1.14 -13.92
N ARG A 203 -17.37 0.60 -13.29
CA ARG A 203 -16.56 -0.51 -13.83
C ARG A 203 -17.40 -1.76 -14.12
N TYR A 204 -18.54 -1.95 -13.48
CA TYR A 204 -19.46 -3.05 -13.79
C TYR A 204 -19.87 -3.08 -15.26
N TRP A 205 -19.97 -1.93 -15.94
CA TRP A 205 -20.34 -1.83 -17.37
C TRP A 205 -19.12 -1.73 -18.31
N ALA A 206 -17.91 -1.98 -17.82
CA ALA A 206 -16.71 -1.94 -18.63
C ALA A 206 -16.59 -3.21 -19.51
N ASP A 207 -17.22 -3.19 -20.68
CA ASP A 207 -17.19 -4.32 -21.63
C ASP A 207 -15.99 -4.28 -22.60
N THR A 208 -15.14 -3.26 -22.49
CA THR A 208 -13.91 -3.14 -23.28
C THR A 208 -12.68 -3.06 -22.38
N TYR A 209 -11.57 -3.66 -22.83
CA TYR A 209 -10.29 -3.62 -22.11
C TYR A 209 -9.85 -2.18 -21.81
N VAL A 210 -10.02 -1.26 -22.76
CA VAL A 210 -9.65 0.15 -22.60
C VAL A 210 -10.58 0.85 -21.59
N GLY A 211 -11.89 0.59 -21.64
CA GLY A 211 -12.84 1.14 -20.66
C GLY A 211 -12.52 0.67 -19.24
N PHE A 212 -12.18 -0.61 -19.08
CA PHE A 212 -11.74 -1.17 -17.80
C PHE A 212 -10.47 -0.48 -17.30
N LEU A 213 -9.46 -0.32 -18.16
CA LEU A 213 -8.20 0.33 -17.84
C LEU A 213 -8.37 1.80 -17.43
N ILE A 214 -9.22 2.55 -18.14
CA ILE A 214 -9.54 3.94 -17.77
C ILE A 214 -10.20 3.98 -16.40
N SER A 215 -11.13 3.06 -16.10
CA SER A 215 -11.78 3.00 -14.78
C SER A 215 -10.77 2.76 -13.66
N GLU A 216 -9.77 1.89 -13.87
CA GLU A 216 -8.69 1.59 -12.92
C GLU A 216 -7.79 2.79 -12.65
N VAL A 217 -7.40 3.52 -13.70
CA VAL A 217 -6.56 4.73 -13.58
C VAL A 217 -7.31 5.83 -12.86
N VAL A 218 -8.53 6.13 -13.31
CA VAL A 218 -9.28 7.26 -12.74
C VAL A 218 -9.62 6.98 -11.29
N GLU A 219 -10.04 5.76 -10.93
CA GLU A 219 -10.27 5.40 -9.53
C GLU A 219 -8.99 5.55 -8.69
N SER A 220 -7.86 5.01 -9.15
CA SER A 220 -6.59 5.08 -8.42
C SER A 220 -6.04 6.51 -8.28
N MET A 221 -6.27 7.39 -9.25
CA MET A 221 -5.93 8.83 -9.18
C MET A 221 -6.66 9.57 -8.05
N PHE A 222 -7.78 9.04 -7.56
CA PHE A 222 -8.53 9.62 -6.45
C PHE A 222 -8.46 8.73 -5.21
N SER A 223 -7.43 7.90 -5.01
CA SER A 223 -7.30 6.97 -3.86
C SER A 223 -6.50 7.49 -2.65
N GLY A 224 -6.12 8.79 -2.63
CA GLY A 224 -5.29 9.39 -1.57
C GLY A 224 -5.91 9.58 -0.17
N GLY A 225 -7.13 9.11 0.07
CA GLY A 225 -7.96 9.48 1.22
C GLY A 225 -7.42 8.99 2.56
N PHE A 226 -6.71 7.85 2.56
CA PHE A 226 -6.06 7.32 3.76
C PHE A 226 -5.16 8.36 4.46
N SER A 227 -4.42 9.16 3.68
CA SER A 227 -3.54 10.20 4.22
C SER A 227 -4.31 11.31 4.95
N CYS A 228 -5.43 11.78 4.37
CA CYS A 228 -6.27 12.78 5.00
C CYS A 228 -6.96 12.23 6.26
N ALA A 229 -7.39 10.96 6.24
CA ALA A 229 -8.01 10.29 7.39
C ALA A 229 -7.00 10.17 8.54
N TYR A 230 -5.74 9.87 8.23
CA TYR A 230 -4.68 9.84 9.22
C TYR A 230 -4.43 11.24 9.83
N ILE A 231 -4.30 12.27 9.00
CA ILE A 231 -4.03 13.65 9.47
C ILE A 231 -5.17 14.15 10.37
N ILE A 232 -6.42 14.03 9.92
CA ILE A 232 -7.57 14.53 10.70
C ILE A 232 -7.70 13.81 12.04
N LEU A 233 -7.40 12.51 12.08
CA LEU A 233 -7.36 11.73 13.30
C LEU A 233 -6.27 12.24 14.25
N MET A 234 -5.05 12.47 13.76
CA MET A 234 -3.95 12.99 14.60
C MET A 234 -4.23 14.39 15.14
N GLU A 235 -4.92 15.23 14.37
CA GLU A 235 -5.24 16.61 14.76
C GLU A 235 -6.34 16.70 15.83
N LEU A 236 -7.27 15.74 15.86
CA LEU A 236 -8.40 15.73 16.79
C LEU A 236 -8.17 14.86 18.03
N MET A 237 -7.15 13.99 17.99
CA MET A 237 -6.78 13.14 19.12
C MET A 237 -5.75 13.79 20.04
N GLY A 238 -5.91 13.57 21.35
CA GLY A 238 -4.96 14.02 22.35
C GLY A 238 -3.59 13.35 22.18
N PRO A 239 -2.47 14.03 22.52
CA PRO A 239 -1.11 13.54 22.28
C PRO A 239 -0.83 12.11 22.77
N LYS A 240 -1.43 11.71 23.91
CA LYS A 240 -1.28 10.37 24.50
C LYS A 240 -1.80 9.24 23.60
N TYR A 241 -2.87 9.47 22.83
CA TYR A 241 -3.56 8.44 22.05
C TYR A 241 -3.19 8.45 20.57
N ARG A 242 -2.44 9.45 20.08
CA ARG A 242 -2.04 9.58 18.67
C ARG A 242 -1.33 8.35 18.14
N VAL A 243 -0.38 7.80 18.90
CA VAL A 243 0.37 6.60 18.49
C VAL A 243 -0.56 5.39 18.33
N ALA A 244 -1.41 5.15 19.32
CA ALA A 244 -2.38 4.05 19.28
C ALA A 244 -3.37 4.21 18.12
N ALA A 245 -3.90 5.41 17.90
CA ALA A 245 -4.83 5.70 16.82
C ALA A 245 -4.20 5.49 15.43
N GLY A 246 -2.94 5.89 15.26
CA GLY A 246 -2.21 5.69 14.02
C GLY A 246 -1.90 4.22 13.77
N ALA A 247 -1.53 3.46 14.81
CA ALA A 247 -1.33 2.02 14.72
C ALA A 247 -2.65 1.28 14.38
N SER A 248 -3.76 1.69 14.98
CA SER A 248 -5.09 1.16 14.67
C SER A 248 -5.42 1.32 13.19
N LEU A 249 -5.19 2.52 12.60
CA LEU A 249 -5.50 2.76 11.20
C LEU A 249 -4.70 1.86 10.23
N ASN A 250 -3.40 1.65 10.51
CA ASN A 250 -2.56 0.74 9.71
C ASN A 250 -3.00 -0.72 9.87
N THR A 251 -3.36 -1.12 11.09
CA THR A 251 -3.89 -2.47 11.35
C THR A 251 -5.21 -2.68 10.61
N SER A 252 -6.10 -1.67 10.59
CA SER A 252 -7.36 -1.71 9.85
C SER A 252 -7.18 -1.87 8.33
N PHE A 253 -6.13 -1.28 7.75
CA PHE A 253 -5.81 -1.51 6.34
C PHE A 253 -5.49 -2.99 6.08
N SER A 254 -4.67 -3.62 6.93
CA SER A 254 -4.32 -5.05 6.80
C SER A 254 -5.54 -5.96 7.01
N VAL A 255 -6.39 -5.62 7.98
CA VAL A 255 -7.68 -6.30 8.18
C VAL A 255 -8.56 -6.16 6.93
N GLY A 256 -8.56 -4.99 6.29
CA GLY A 256 -9.26 -4.78 5.02
C GLY A 256 -8.78 -5.71 3.91
N LEU A 257 -7.46 -5.94 3.79
CA LEU A 257 -6.90 -6.91 2.83
C LEU A 257 -7.34 -8.35 3.14
N VAL A 258 -7.36 -8.74 4.42
CA VAL A 258 -7.87 -10.06 4.84
C VAL A 258 -9.35 -10.22 4.49
N LEU A 259 -10.16 -9.21 4.79
CA LEU A 259 -11.59 -9.20 4.44
C LEU A 259 -11.81 -9.28 2.94
N LEU A 260 -11.03 -8.56 2.13
CA LEU A 260 -11.06 -8.65 0.67
C LEU A 260 -10.85 -10.08 0.20
N GLY A 261 -9.86 -10.80 0.76
CA GLY A 261 -9.60 -12.20 0.39
C GLY A 261 -10.78 -13.12 0.67
N PHE A 262 -11.49 -12.93 1.80
CA PHE A 262 -12.71 -13.69 2.11
C PHE A 262 -13.89 -13.30 1.22
N ILE A 263 -14.08 -12.02 0.92
CA ILE A 263 -15.15 -11.54 0.02
C ILE A 263 -14.92 -12.10 -1.39
N ALA A 264 -13.68 -12.05 -1.88
CA ALA A 264 -13.31 -12.63 -3.18
C ALA A 264 -13.52 -14.15 -3.23
N TRP A 265 -13.36 -14.85 -2.10
CA TRP A 265 -13.70 -16.27 -2.03
C TRP A 265 -15.20 -16.53 -2.10
N GLY A 266 -16.01 -15.69 -1.44
CA GLY A 266 -17.47 -15.80 -1.46
C GLY A 266 -18.12 -15.35 -2.77
N VAL A 267 -17.50 -14.41 -3.48
CA VAL A 267 -17.99 -13.83 -4.74
C VAL A 267 -16.83 -13.81 -5.76
N PRO A 268 -16.55 -14.93 -6.45
CA PRO A 268 -15.41 -15.03 -7.38
C PRO A 268 -15.54 -14.20 -8.65
N ASP A 269 -16.77 -14.05 -9.16
CA ASP A 269 -17.05 -13.30 -10.38
C ASP A 269 -16.64 -11.83 -10.23
N TRP A 270 -15.78 -11.34 -11.13
CA TRP A 270 -15.13 -10.04 -10.99
C TRP A 270 -16.12 -8.88 -10.98
N ARG A 271 -17.23 -8.96 -11.73
CA ARG A 271 -18.25 -7.90 -11.75
C ARG A 271 -18.98 -7.84 -10.42
N ASN A 272 -19.42 -8.98 -9.92
CA ASN A 272 -20.10 -9.08 -8.65
C ASN A 272 -19.16 -8.76 -7.47
N LEU A 273 -17.89 -9.15 -7.57
CA LEU A 273 -16.84 -8.79 -6.61
C LEU A 273 -16.66 -7.28 -6.55
N THR A 274 -16.49 -6.62 -7.70
CA THR A 274 -16.42 -5.16 -7.79
C THR A 274 -17.63 -4.53 -7.10
N LEU A 275 -18.85 -4.95 -7.42
CA LEU A 275 -20.05 -4.40 -6.77
C LEU A 275 -20.06 -4.63 -5.25
N ALA A 276 -19.72 -5.84 -4.80
CA ALA A 276 -19.66 -6.18 -3.37
C ALA A 276 -18.66 -5.31 -2.60
N LEU A 277 -17.56 -4.89 -3.24
CA LEU A 277 -16.53 -4.05 -2.63
C LEU A 277 -16.88 -2.56 -2.67
N TYR A 278 -17.47 -2.02 -3.74
CA TYR A 278 -17.70 -0.57 -3.89
C TYR A 278 -19.08 -0.09 -3.45
N ILE A 279 -20.13 -0.92 -3.46
CA ILE A 279 -21.45 -0.51 -2.95
C ILE A 279 -21.38 -0.08 -1.47
N PRO A 280 -20.72 -0.82 -0.55
CA PRO A 280 -20.57 -0.38 0.84
C PRO A 280 -19.81 0.95 0.99
N GLN A 281 -18.95 1.28 0.03
CA GLN A 281 -18.17 2.52 0.04
C GLN A 281 -19.03 3.75 -0.23
N LEU A 282 -20.26 3.62 -0.76
CA LEU A 282 -21.19 4.74 -0.89
C LEU A 282 -21.54 5.38 0.46
N LEU A 283 -21.38 4.64 1.57
CA LEU A 283 -21.52 5.18 2.92
C LEU A 283 -20.53 6.34 3.21
N THR A 284 -19.41 6.42 2.47
CA THR A 284 -18.45 7.51 2.58
C THR A 284 -19.04 8.87 2.17
N PHE A 285 -20.12 8.90 1.39
CA PHE A 285 -20.88 10.13 1.12
C PHE A 285 -21.41 10.75 2.42
N GLY A 286 -21.88 9.90 3.35
CA GLY A 286 -22.31 10.32 4.67
C GLY A 286 -21.19 10.95 5.51
N TYR A 287 -19.92 10.69 5.20
CA TYR A 287 -18.80 11.18 6.00
C TYR A 287 -18.67 12.70 5.93
N PHE A 288 -19.13 13.33 4.85
CA PHE A 288 -19.15 14.78 4.74
C PHE A 288 -19.98 15.41 5.88
N PHE A 289 -21.08 14.75 6.26
CA PHE A 289 -21.96 15.20 7.34
C PHE A 289 -21.53 14.67 8.71
N LEU A 290 -20.92 13.49 8.76
CA LEU A 290 -20.58 12.82 10.01
C LEU A 290 -19.22 13.22 10.58
N MET A 291 -18.24 13.58 9.74
CA MET A 291 -16.92 14.02 10.19
C MET A 291 -16.88 15.52 10.50
N ALA A 292 -16.16 15.84 11.56
CA ALA A 292 -15.70 17.19 11.80
C ALA A 292 -14.53 17.51 10.86
N GLU A 293 -14.38 18.78 10.50
CA GLU A 293 -13.22 19.26 9.77
C GLU A 293 -12.06 19.57 10.74
N SER A 294 -10.84 19.61 10.21
CA SER A 294 -9.64 19.97 10.96
C SER A 294 -9.73 21.36 11.59
N VAL A 295 -9.58 21.40 12.92
CA VAL A 295 -9.46 22.66 13.67
C VAL A 295 -8.24 23.44 13.17
N ARG A 296 -7.10 22.78 12.98
CA ARG A 296 -5.86 23.43 12.50
C ARG A 296 -6.04 24.02 11.10
N TRP A 297 -6.75 23.33 10.21
CA TRP A 297 -7.04 23.88 8.88
C TRP A 297 -7.91 25.13 8.96
N TYR A 298 -8.98 25.12 9.76
CA TYR A 298 -9.81 26.32 9.95
C TYR A 298 -9.00 27.50 10.48
N MET A 299 -8.15 27.27 11.50
CA MET A 299 -7.26 28.31 12.04
C MET A 299 -6.32 28.86 10.97
N SER A 300 -5.70 27.99 10.16
CA SER A 300 -4.80 28.39 9.06
C SER A 300 -5.48 29.13 7.89
N LYS A 301 -6.82 29.10 7.84
CA LYS A 301 -7.63 29.84 6.85
C LYS A 301 -8.26 31.10 7.44
N GLY A 302 -7.94 31.45 8.69
CA GLY A 302 -8.55 32.57 9.41
C GLY A 302 -10.02 32.34 9.78
N ARG A 303 -10.54 31.11 9.65
CA ARG A 303 -11.93 30.74 9.95
C ARG A 303 -12.10 30.37 11.43
N PHE A 304 -11.81 31.31 12.32
CA PHE A 304 -11.78 31.08 13.77
C PHE A 304 -13.13 30.63 14.34
N GLU A 305 -14.24 31.22 13.90
CA GLU A 305 -15.59 30.88 14.38
C GLU A 305 -15.97 29.42 14.08
N ASP A 306 -15.56 28.91 12.93
CA ASP A 306 -15.82 27.51 12.56
C ASP A 306 -14.95 26.54 13.37
N ALA A 307 -13.69 26.91 13.65
CA ALA A 307 -12.81 26.16 14.54
C ALA A 307 -13.40 26.06 15.95
N GLU A 308 -13.88 27.18 16.50
CA GLU A 308 -14.56 27.23 17.80
C GLU A 308 -15.83 26.38 17.82
N ARG A 309 -16.64 26.41 16.75
CA ARG A 309 -17.85 25.58 16.65
C ARG A 309 -17.53 24.09 16.72
N VAL A 310 -16.44 23.65 16.08
CA VAL A 310 -15.97 22.25 16.16
C VAL A 310 -15.53 21.91 17.58
N LEU A 311 -14.75 22.77 18.24
CA LEU A 311 -14.28 22.54 19.61
C LEU A 311 -15.45 22.50 20.61
N LYS A 312 -16.43 23.41 20.50
CA LYS A 312 -17.65 23.43 21.32
C LYS A 312 -18.49 22.16 21.11
N SER A 313 -18.61 21.70 19.86
CA SER A 313 -19.29 20.42 19.57
C SER A 313 -18.56 19.23 20.18
N ALA A 314 -17.23 19.20 20.11
CA ALA A 314 -16.42 18.12 20.70
C ALA A 314 -16.54 18.10 22.23
N ALA A 315 -16.47 19.27 22.88
CA ALA A 315 -16.66 19.41 24.33
C ALA A 315 -18.06 18.93 24.75
N LYS A 316 -19.11 19.35 24.03
CA LYS A 316 -20.50 18.91 24.27
C LYS A 316 -20.65 17.39 24.14
N SER A 317 -20.11 16.78 23.09
CA SER A 317 -20.16 15.32 22.89
C SER A 317 -19.38 14.54 23.94
N ASN A 318 -18.38 15.15 24.56
CA ASN A 318 -17.58 14.54 25.63
C ASN A 318 -18.08 14.90 27.03
N ASN A 319 -19.21 15.60 27.16
CA ASN A 319 -19.74 16.12 28.42
C ASN A 319 -18.69 16.94 29.21
N ARG A 320 -18.00 17.85 28.52
CA ARG A 320 -17.02 18.76 29.08
C ARG A 320 -17.38 20.21 28.78
N GLU A 321 -16.93 21.11 29.64
CA GLU A 321 -17.03 22.55 29.45
C GLU A 321 -15.75 23.09 28.82
N LEU A 322 -15.92 24.02 27.87
CA LEU A 322 -14.84 24.67 27.15
C LEU A 322 -14.80 26.14 27.56
N SER A 323 -13.64 26.62 28.00
CA SER A 323 -13.46 27.99 28.46
C SER A 323 -13.38 28.96 27.28
N GLU A 324 -14.21 30.00 27.27
CA GLU A 324 -14.14 31.07 26.26
C GLU A 324 -12.77 31.78 26.27
N LYS A 325 -12.13 31.89 27.45
CA LYS A 325 -10.78 32.46 27.55
C LYS A 325 -9.73 31.63 26.80
N SER A 326 -9.86 30.31 26.83
CA SER A 326 -8.95 29.40 26.14
C SER A 326 -9.11 29.47 24.61
N LEU A 327 -10.33 29.71 24.13
CA LEU A 327 -10.58 29.95 22.70
C LEU A 327 -9.93 31.26 22.21
N VAL A 328 -10.05 32.34 22.99
CA VAL A 328 -9.39 33.61 22.68
C VAL A 328 -7.86 33.44 22.64
N LEU A 329 -7.27 32.80 23.65
CA LEU A 329 -5.82 32.54 23.70
C LEU A 329 -5.35 31.66 22.52
N LEU A 330 -6.15 30.66 22.11
CA LEU A 330 -5.83 29.84 20.95
C LEU A 330 -5.79 30.67 19.65
N ARG A 331 -6.73 31.60 19.49
CA ARG A 331 -6.78 32.51 18.35
C ARG A 331 -5.59 33.46 18.31
N GLU A 332 -5.25 34.06 19.45
CA GLU A 332 -4.06 34.93 19.57
C GLU A 332 -2.77 34.17 19.22
N HIS A 333 -2.60 32.97 19.75
CA HIS A 333 -1.45 32.13 19.45
C HIS A 333 -1.35 31.78 17.94
N ALA A 334 -2.47 31.47 17.29
CA ALA A 334 -2.48 31.17 15.85
C ALA A 334 -2.07 32.37 14.99
N LEU A 335 -2.51 33.59 15.36
CA LEU A 335 -2.13 34.83 14.68
C LEU A 335 -0.65 35.18 14.88
N GLU A 336 -0.11 34.90 16.08
CA GLU A 336 1.32 35.10 16.37
C GLU A 336 2.20 34.14 15.53
N GLU A 337 1.79 32.87 15.40
CA GLU A 337 2.45 31.88 14.54
C GLU A 337 2.45 32.29 13.05
N GLU A 338 1.36 32.87 12.55
CA GLU A 338 1.32 33.40 11.17
C GLU A 338 2.30 34.56 10.97
N ARG A 339 2.40 35.48 11.94
CA ARG A 339 3.40 36.57 11.90
C ARG A 339 4.83 36.04 11.89
N LYS A 340 5.15 35.11 12.79
CA LYS A 340 6.50 34.49 12.84
C LYS A 340 6.86 33.83 11.52
N LYS A 341 5.93 33.11 10.89
CA LYS A 341 6.14 32.50 9.57
C LYS A 341 6.37 33.53 8.47
N ALA A 342 5.65 34.64 8.48
CA ALA A 342 5.86 35.72 7.52
C ALA A 342 7.26 36.36 7.69
N ASP A 343 7.69 36.57 8.94
CA ASP A 343 9.01 37.11 9.26
C ASP A 343 10.15 36.14 8.90
N GLU A 344 9.96 34.84 9.10
CA GLU A 344 10.89 33.79 8.65
C GLU A 344 10.97 33.68 7.13
N LEU A 345 9.85 33.82 6.43
CA LEU A 345 9.81 33.80 4.96
C LEU A 345 10.58 35.00 4.38
N ALA A 346 10.48 36.16 5.03
CA ALA A 346 11.25 37.36 4.68
C ALA A 346 12.76 37.20 4.93
N ARG A 347 13.17 36.34 5.87
CA ARG A 347 14.59 36.04 6.16
C ARG A 347 15.22 34.97 5.27
N LYS A 348 14.45 34.32 4.40
CA LYS A 348 14.84 33.10 3.66
C LYS A 348 15.79 33.33 2.47
N GLU A 349 16.22 34.57 2.22
CA GLU A 349 16.94 34.98 0.99
C GLU A 349 18.36 34.42 0.83
N THR A 350 18.99 33.85 1.86
CA THR A 350 20.43 33.50 1.82
C THR A 350 20.76 32.00 1.82
N GLU A 351 19.78 31.10 1.79
CA GLU A 351 20.08 29.66 1.83
C GLU A 351 20.24 29.03 0.44
N PRO A 352 21.33 28.25 0.20
CA PRO A 352 21.48 27.51 -1.03
C PRO A 352 20.39 26.44 -1.16
N TRP A 353 20.03 26.13 -2.41
CA TRP A 353 19.00 25.13 -2.72
C TRP A 353 19.38 23.76 -2.14
N LEU A 354 18.36 22.99 -1.70
CA LEU A 354 18.53 21.69 -1.06
C LEU A 354 19.44 20.75 -1.84
N VAL A 355 19.31 20.71 -3.16
CA VAL A 355 20.12 19.86 -4.04
C VAL A 355 21.61 20.18 -3.91
N VAL A 356 21.97 21.47 -3.95
CA VAL A 356 23.36 21.92 -3.79
C VAL A 356 23.90 21.53 -2.41
N LEU A 357 23.07 21.65 -1.37
CA LEU A 357 23.45 21.31 -0.01
C LEU A 357 23.70 19.81 0.19
N VAL A 358 22.95 18.95 -0.51
CA VAL A 358 23.17 17.48 -0.54
C VAL A 358 24.49 17.15 -1.25
N PHE A 359 24.79 17.76 -2.41
CA PHE A 359 26.05 17.52 -3.13
C PHE A 359 27.29 17.98 -2.35
N ARG A 360 27.17 19.02 -1.50
CA ARG A 360 28.25 19.46 -0.60
C ARG A 360 28.60 18.42 0.47
N HIS A 361 27.64 17.60 0.91
CA HIS A 361 27.83 16.63 1.99
C HIS A 361 27.85 15.19 1.44
N LYS A 362 29.04 14.68 1.10
CA LYS A 362 29.24 13.34 0.49
C LYS A 362 28.47 12.20 1.17
N ARG A 363 28.39 12.20 2.51
CA ARG A 363 27.68 11.15 3.28
C ARG A 363 26.17 11.23 3.15
N ILE A 364 25.62 12.43 3.06
CA ILE A 364 24.19 12.64 2.84
C ILE A 364 23.86 12.26 1.40
N LEU A 365 24.71 12.62 0.44
CA LEU A 365 24.58 12.16 -0.94
C LEU A 365 24.52 10.63 -1.03
N VAL A 366 25.42 9.90 -0.36
CA VAL A 366 25.37 8.43 -0.30
C VAL A 366 24.04 7.94 0.27
N ARG A 367 23.53 8.55 1.34
CA ARG A 367 22.20 8.20 1.89
C ARG A 367 21.07 8.46 0.91
N CYS A 368 21.12 9.59 0.19
CA CYS A 368 20.15 9.93 -0.85
C CYS A 368 20.24 9.04 -2.10
N MET A 369 21.35 8.32 -2.30
CA MET A 369 21.47 7.31 -3.36
C MET A 369 21.04 5.92 -2.89
N VAL A 370 21.32 5.59 -1.62
CA VAL A 370 21.04 4.26 -1.05
C VAL A 370 19.59 4.12 -0.59
N SER A 371 19.02 5.14 0.07
CA SER A 371 17.65 5.02 0.58
C SER A 371 16.62 4.77 -0.52
N PRO A 372 16.65 5.44 -1.71
CA PRO A 372 15.71 5.12 -2.77
C PRO A 372 15.78 3.66 -3.24
N VAL A 373 16.97 3.04 -3.24
CA VAL A 373 17.14 1.61 -3.59
C VAL A 373 16.42 0.70 -2.59
N TRP A 374 16.51 1.00 -1.30
CA TRP A 374 15.75 0.26 -0.28
C TRP A 374 14.25 0.44 -0.45
N TRP A 375 13.79 1.66 -0.76
CA TRP A 375 12.39 1.94 -1.01
C TRP A 375 11.86 1.23 -2.27
N ILE A 376 12.63 1.21 -3.35
CA ILE A 376 12.29 0.45 -4.58
C ILE A 376 12.20 -1.03 -4.23
N THR A 377 13.24 -1.59 -3.61
CA THR A 377 13.30 -3.01 -3.26
C THR A 377 12.13 -3.41 -2.36
N THR A 378 11.86 -2.63 -1.32
CA THR A 378 10.85 -2.96 -0.32
C THR A 378 9.46 -2.93 -0.92
N THR A 379 9.13 -1.88 -1.69
CA THR A 379 7.82 -1.81 -2.34
C THR A 379 7.68 -2.87 -3.42
N PHE A 380 8.72 -3.12 -4.23
CA PHE A 380 8.71 -4.16 -5.26
C PHE A 380 8.43 -5.55 -4.66
N ILE A 381 9.16 -5.94 -3.61
CA ILE A 381 8.97 -7.23 -2.95
C ILE A 381 7.64 -7.27 -2.19
N TYR A 382 7.31 -6.21 -1.44
CA TYR A 382 6.08 -6.19 -0.63
C TYR A 382 4.82 -6.36 -1.48
N TYR A 383 4.69 -5.59 -2.57
CA TYR A 383 3.55 -5.70 -3.48
C TYR A 383 3.66 -6.94 -4.36
N GLY A 384 4.86 -7.24 -4.88
CA GLY A 384 5.11 -8.39 -5.74
C GLY A 384 4.76 -9.70 -5.05
N MET A 385 5.09 -9.86 -3.76
CA MET A 385 4.67 -11.02 -2.99
C MET A 385 3.14 -11.06 -2.77
N SER A 386 2.47 -9.94 -2.55
CA SER A 386 1.00 -9.95 -2.42
C SER A 386 0.32 -10.37 -3.74
N ILE A 387 0.86 -9.94 -4.88
CA ILE A 387 0.36 -10.31 -6.21
C ILE A 387 0.64 -11.77 -6.53
N ASN A 388 1.86 -12.27 -6.25
CA ASN A 388 2.19 -13.67 -6.56
C ASN A 388 1.51 -14.67 -5.63
N ALA A 389 1.02 -14.24 -4.45
CA ALA A 389 0.27 -15.10 -3.53
C ALA A 389 -0.97 -15.75 -4.17
N VAL A 390 -1.63 -15.07 -5.11
CA VAL A 390 -2.80 -15.64 -5.81
C VAL A 390 -2.42 -16.62 -6.93
N ASN A 391 -1.16 -16.62 -7.36
CA ASN A 391 -0.63 -17.52 -8.39
C ASN A 391 0.07 -18.76 -7.80
N MET A 392 0.30 -18.79 -6.48
CA MET A 392 0.86 -19.94 -5.79
C MET A 392 -0.07 -21.16 -5.87
N SER A 393 0.52 -22.36 -5.84
CA SER A 393 -0.21 -23.61 -5.68
C SER A 393 -1.16 -23.59 -4.46
N GLY A 394 -2.26 -24.34 -4.53
CA GLY A 394 -3.25 -24.42 -3.46
C GLY A 394 -4.41 -23.44 -3.66
N ASN A 395 -5.05 -23.03 -2.56
CA ASN A 395 -6.20 -22.12 -2.63
C ASN A 395 -5.73 -20.66 -2.65
N ARG A 396 -5.88 -19.99 -3.80
CA ARG A 396 -5.48 -18.59 -4.02
C ARG A 396 -6.03 -17.62 -2.98
N TYR A 397 -7.27 -17.83 -2.50
CA TYR A 397 -7.90 -16.96 -1.52
C TYR A 397 -7.27 -17.13 -0.14
N LEU A 398 -7.06 -18.38 0.29
CA LEU A 398 -6.41 -18.67 1.58
C LEU A 398 -4.94 -18.22 1.58
N ASN A 399 -4.23 -18.41 0.47
CA ASN A 399 -2.87 -17.90 0.30
C ASN A 399 -2.83 -16.38 0.51
N TYR A 400 -3.70 -15.64 -0.18
CA TYR A 400 -3.77 -14.19 -0.06
C TYR A 400 -4.16 -13.72 1.36
N VAL A 401 -5.13 -14.40 1.99
CA VAL A 401 -5.55 -14.13 3.38
C VAL A 401 -4.38 -14.34 4.35
N ALA A 402 -3.66 -15.46 4.25
CA ALA A 402 -2.53 -15.75 5.12
C ALA A 402 -1.40 -14.72 4.93
N VAL A 403 -1.08 -14.38 3.68
CA VAL A 403 -0.08 -13.39 3.29
C VAL A 403 -0.44 -11.99 3.81
N SER A 404 -1.72 -11.63 3.80
CA SER A 404 -2.19 -10.35 4.34
C SER A 404 -2.20 -10.34 5.87
N ALA A 405 -2.58 -11.46 6.50
CA ALA A 405 -2.64 -11.59 7.95
C ALA A 405 -1.26 -11.55 8.60
N VAL A 406 -0.23 -12.15 7.97
CA VAL A 406 1.14 -12.20 8.53
C VAL A 406 1.83 -10.83 8.55
N GLU A 407 1.32 -9.85 7.80
CA GLU A 407 1.83 -8.47 7.85
C GLU A 407 1.64 -7.85 9.23
N ILE A 408 0.50 -8.12 9.89
CA ILE A 408 0.13 -7.56 11.19
C ILE A 408 1.21 -7.88 12.25
N PRO A 409 1.54 -9.15 12.56
CA PRO A 409 2.62 -9.44 13.50
C PRO A 409 3.98 -8.95 13.02
N GLY A 410 4.23 -8.88 11.70
CA GLY A 410 5.46 -8.31 11.13
C GLY A 410 5.66 -6.83 11.51
N TYR A 411 4.62 -6.01 11.39
CA TYR A 411 4.68 -4.59 11.77
C TYR A 411 4.99 -4.41 13.27
N TRP A 412 4.33 -5.17 14.14
CA TRP A 412 4.57 -5.10 15.58
C TRP A 412 5.95 -5.63 15.98
N ALA A 413 6.42 -6.70 15.33
CA ALA A 413 7.77 -7.23 15.53
C ALA A 413 8.83 -6.18 15.19
N ALA A 414 8.68 -5.45 14.07
CA ALA A 414 9.59 -4.37 13.72
C ALA A 414 9.64 -3.26 14.78
N VAL A 415 8.49 -2.84 15.30
CA VAL A 415 8.42 -1.82 16.35
C VAL A 415 9.19 -2.26 17.60
N VAL A 416 8.96 -3.50 18.06
CA VAL A 416 9.61 -4.02 19.27
C VAL A 416 11.11 -4.24 19.06
N LEU A 417 11.51 -4.81 17.92
CA LEU A 417 12.91 -5.14 17.64
C LEU A 417 13.74 -3.89 17.37
N MET A 418 13.22 -2.88 16.65
CA MET A 418 13.94 -1.62 16.43
C MET A 418 14.21 -0.85 17.73
N ALA A 419 13.31 -0.97 18.71
CA ALA A 419 13.48 -0.35 20.02
C ALA A 419 14.56 -1.03 20.87
N ARG A 420 14.75 -2.35 20.71
CA ARG A 420 15.69 -3.14 21.53
C ARG A 420 17.06 -3.35 20.88
N ILE A 421 17.10 -3.71 19.60
CA ILE A 421 18.31 -4.14 18.88
C ILE A 421 18.91 -2.99 18.06
N GLY A 422 18.07 -2.07 17.59
CA GLY A 422 18.46 -0.96 16.73
C GLY A 422 17.86 -1.07 15.34
N ARG A 423 17.97 -0.01 14.53
CA ARG A 423 17.32 0.06 13.23
C ARG A 423 18.13 -0.70 12.19
N LYS A 424 19.44 -0.51 12.17
CA LYS A 424 20.33 -1.09 11.15
C LYS A 424 20.36 -2.62 11.19
N PRO A 425 20.57 -3.30 12.35
CA PRO A 425 20.51 -4.76 12.43
C PRO A 425 19.15 -5.31 12.02
N VAL A 426 18.05 -4.65 12.41
CA VAL A 426 16.70 -5.12 12.08
C VAL A 426 16.44 -5.05 10.58
N LEU A 427 16.77 -3.94 9.90
CA LEU A 427 16.66 -3.85 8.44
C LEU A 427 17.54 -4.89 7.75
N PHE A 428 18.81 -5.01 8.18
CA PHE A 428 19.77 -5.95 7.61
C PHE A 428 19.25 -7.39 7.71
N CYS A 429 18.95 -7.85 8.93
CA CYS A 429 18.49 -9.21 9.16
C CYS A 429 17.18 -9.49 8.42
N ALA A 430 16.22 -8.56 8.43
CA ALA A 430 14.93 -8.79 7.76
C ALA A 430 15.06 -8.89 6.23
N PHE A 431 15.92 -8.08 5.59
CA PHE A 431 16.22 -8.24 4.16
C PHE A 431 16.87 -9.60 3.85
N TRP A 432 17.83 -10.02 4.67
CA TRP A 432 18.53 -11.28 4.45
C TRP A 432 17.66 -12.51 4.73
N VAL A 433 16.79 -12.47 5.74
CA VAL A 433 15.79 -13.52 5.97
C VAL A 433 14.81 -13.57 4.81
N CYS A 434 14.34 -12.41 4.31
CA CYS A 434 13.50 -12.36 3.12
C CYS A 434 14.20 -13.01 1.92
N CYS A 435 15.46 -12.62 1.64
CA CYS A 435 16.29 -13.21 0.59
C CYS A 435 16.41 -14.73 0.72
N ALA A 436 16.79 -15.23 1.90
CA ALA A 436 16.93 -16.66 2.15
C ALA A 436 15.61 -17.42 1.93
N CYS A 437 14.48 -16.84 2.34
CA CYS A 437 13.16 -17.43 2.12
C CYS A 437 12.79 -17.48 0.63
N GLN A 438 13.09 -16.42 -0.13
CA GLN A 438 12.82 -16.39 -1.58
C GLN A 438 13.70 -17.39 -2.33
N ILE A 439 14.99 -17.50 -1.99
CA ILE A 439 15.88 -18.52 -2.56
C ILE A 439 15.38 -19.92 -2.21
N GLY A 440 15.03 -20.14 -0.94
CA GLY A 440 14.53 -21.45 -0.50
C GLY A 440 13.22 -21.83 -1.21
N TYR A 441 12.34 -20.87 -1.49
CA TYR A 441 11.07 -21.12 -2.19
C TYR A 441 11.29 -21.73 -3.57
N ILE A 442 12.28 -21.23 -4.32
CA ILE A 442 12.65 -21.73 -5.66
C ILE A 442 13.01 -23.22 -5.65
N PHE A 443 13.60 -23.71 -4.55
CA PHE A 443 14.03 -25.10 -4.44
C PHE A 443 12.97 -26.03 -3.83
N ILE A 444 11.82 -25.51 -3.40
CA ILE A 444 10.74 -26.32 -2.85
C ILE A 444 9.91 -26.89 -4.00
N PRO A 445 9.72 -28.22 -4.09
CA PRO A 445 8.88 -28.79 -5.12
C PRO A 445 7.39 -28.49 -4.86
N SER A 446 6.61 -28.42 -5.94
CA SER A 446 5.21 -27.95 -5.91
C SER A 446 4.24 -28.86 -5.15
N ASP A 447 4.66 -30.08 -4.79
CA ASP A 447 3.88 -31.04 -4.00
C ASP A 447 3.84 -30.69 -2.50
N GLN A 448 4.81 -29.91 -2.00
CA GLN A 448 4.92 -29.53 -0.60
C GLN A 448 4.28 -28.16 -0.30
N TYR A 449 2.96 -28.05 -0.51
CA TYR A 449 2.21 -26.81 -0.29
C TYR A 449 2.41 -26.18 1.10
N ALA A 450 2.43 -27.00 2.16
CA ALA A 450 2.63 -26.49 3.53
C ALA A 450 4.01 -25.85 3.73
N ALA A 451 5.07 -26.46 3.17
CA ALA A 451 6.43 -25.96 3.26
C ALA A 451 6.60 -24.68 2.43
N SER A 452 6.09 -24.66 1.19
CA SER A 452 6.17 -23.49 0.30
C SER A 452 5.41 -22.30 0.89
N LEU A 453 4.19 -22.50 1.40
CA LEU A 453 3.41 -21.46 2.06
C LEU A 453 4.11 -20.96 3.33
N THR A 454 4.60 -21.85 4.19
CA THR A 454 5.27 -21.43 5.43
C THR A 454 6.50 -20.57 5.14
N LEU A 455 7.35 -20.99 4.20
CA LEU A 455 8.53 -20.22 3.82
C LEU A 455 8.15 -18.87 3.20
N TYR A 456 7.10 -18.86 2.38
CA TYR A 456 6.55 -17.63 1.80
C TYR A 456 6.07 -16.64 2.87
N LEU A 457 5.37 -17.13 3.89
CA LEU A 457 4.88 -16.33 5.00
C LEU A 457 6.01 -15.76 5.85
N ILE A 458 7.10 -16.51 6.09
CA ILE A 458 8.29 -15.99 6.78
C ILE A 458 8.95 -14.87 5.95
N GLY A 459 9.05 -15.06 4.62
CA GLY A 459 9.53 -14.01 3.71
C GLY A 459 8.66 -12.75 3.75
N LYS A 460 7.32 -12.93 3.75
CA LYS A 460 6.35 -11.84 3.80
C LYS A 460 6.36 -11.11 5.14
N PHE A 461 6.46 -11.86 6.25
CA PHE A 461 6.65 -11.30 7.59
C PHE A 461 7.91 -10.42 7.65
N SER A 462 9.01 -10.91 7.07
CA SER A 462 10.30 -10.21 7.04
C SER A 462 10.22 -8.91 6.24
N ILE A 463 9.60 -8.92 5.05
CA ILE A 463 9.44 -7.70 4.26
C ILE A 463 8.44 -6.71 4.90
N ALA A 464 7.42 -7.20 5.61
CA ALA A 464 6.54 -6.33 6.41
C ALA A 464 7.31 -5.62 7.53
N MET A 465 8.26 -6.31 8.17
CA MET A 465 9.16 -5.67 9.13
C MET A 465 10.01 -4.58 8.46
N VAL A 466 10.63 -4.89 7.32
CA VAL A 466 11.43 -3.93 6.54
C VAL A 466 10.59 -2.70 6.18
N MET A 467 9.35 -2.89 5.75
CA MET A 467 8.43 -1.81 5.40
C MET A 467 8.25 -0.85 6.57
N THR A 468 7.96 -1.34 7.77
CA THR A 468 7.84 -0.46 8.95
C THR A 468 9.17 0.19 9.32
N SER A 469 10.26 -0.57 9.28
CA SER A 469 11.56 -0.07 9.71
C SER A 469 12.16 0.98 8.78
N ILE A 470 11.95 0.87 7.46
CA ILE A 470 12.43 1.84 6.47
C ILE A 470 11.80 3.21 6.66
N TYR A 471 10.51 3.28 7.01
CA TYR A 471 9.85 4.56 7.26
C TYR A 471 10.53 5.31 8.41
N VAL A 472 10.80 4.60 9.52
CA VAL A 472 11.48 5.18 10.69
C VAL A 472 12.93 5.52 10.34
N TYR A 473 13.70 4.54 9.85
CA TYR A 473 15.13 4.68 9.63
C TYR A 473 15.48 5.74 8.58
N THR A 474 14.74 5.81 7.47
CA THR A 474 14.95 6.86 6.47
C THR A 474 14.73 8.25 7.07
N SER A 475 13.73 8.40 7.94
CA SER A 475 13.44 9.69 8.58
C SER A 475 14.53 10.10 9.59
N GLU A 476 15.12 9.15 10.31
CA GLU A 476 16.19 9.39 11.30
C GLU A 476 17.54 9.72 10.62
N LEU A 477 17.78 9.24 9.40
CA LEU A 477 19.00 9.50 8.62
C LEU A 477 19.12 10.92 8.07
N TYR A 478 18.00 11.65 7.98
CA TYR A 478 17.91 12.97 7.36
C TYR A 478 17.77 14.10 8.39
N PRO A 479 18.38 15.28 8.12
CA PRO A 479 18.35 16.43 9.02
C PRO A 479 16.92 16.94 9.22
N THR A 480 16.54 17.28 10.44
CA THR A 480 15.17 17.70 10.83
C THR A 480 14.60 18.73 9.87
N LYS A 481 15.40 19.73 9.48
CA LYS A 481 15.00 20.80 8.56
C LYS A 481 14.56 20.32 7.16
N TYR A 482 15.20 19.29 6.62
CA TYR A 482 14.93 18.78 5.27
C TYR A 482 14.41 17.34 5.26
N ARG A 483 14.12 16.78 6.45
CA ARG A 483 13.72 15.39 6.66
C ARG A 483 12.54 15.01 5.79
N HIS A 484 11.50 15.84 5.80
CA HIS A 484 10.28 15.58 5.03
C HIS A 484 10.57 15.51 3.52
N SER A 485 11.33 16.46 2.97
CA SER A 485 11.64 16.51 1.54
C SER A 485 12.52 15.34 1.08
N LEU A 486 13.57 15.01 1.83
CA LEU A 486 14.48 13.91 1.49
C LEU A 486 13.83 12.52 1.68
N PHE A 487 12.99 12.40 2.71
CA PHE A 487 12.14 11.23 2.91
C PHE A 487 11.15 11.06 1.74
N ALA A 488 10.43 12.12 1.39
CA ALA A 488 9.46 12.11 0.29
C ALA A 488 10.14 11.77 -1.04
N PHE A 489 11.33 12.32 -1.31
CA PHE A 489 12.14 11.94 -2.47
C PHE A 489 12.41 10.43 -2.53
N SER A 490 12.87 9.86 -1.41
CA SER A 490 13.18 8.42 -1.32
C SER A 490 11.94 7.56 -1.53
N SER A 491 10.84 7.92 -0.88
CA SER A 491 9.55 7.20 -0.98
C SER A 491 8.95 7.30 -2.38
N MET A 492 9.03 8.48 -3.03
CA MET A 492 8.55 8.70 -4.39
C MET A 492 9.30 7.86 -5.42
N ILE A 493 10.63 7.80 -5.36
CA ILE A 493 11.42 6.91 -6.22
C ILE A 493 11.09 5.45 -5.90
N GLY A 494 10.85 5.14 -4.62
CA GLY A 494 10.36 3.84 -4.18
C GLY A 494 9.16 3.32 -4.97
N ARG A 495 8.23 4.20 -5.36
CA ARG A 495 7.02 3.82 -6.09
C ARG A 495 7.28 3.18 -7.45
N ILE A 496 8.47 3.34 -8.03
CA ILE A 496 8.90 2.55 -9.20
C ILE A 496 8.78 1.06 -8.89
N GLY A 497 9.19 0.62 -7.70
CA GLY A 497 9.06 -0.76 -7.27
C GLY A 497 7.60 -1.24 -7.25
N SER A 498 6.68 -0.44 -6.73
CA SER A 498 5.24 -0.76 -6.76
C SER A 498 4.66 -0.79 -8.19
N ILE A 499 5.14 0.03 -9.12
CA ILE A 499 4.67 0.03 -10.52
C ILE A 499 5.15 -1.22 -11.26
N VAL A 500 6.37 -1.67 -10.98
CA VAL A 500 6.96 -2.86 -11.62
C VAL A 500 6.46 -4.16 -10.99
N ALA A 501 6.05 -4.15 -9.71
CA ALA A 501 5.58 -5.35 -9.00
C ALA A 501 4.46 -6.13 -9.72
N PRO A 502 3.39 -5.50 -10.26
CA PRO A 502 2.37 -6.17 -11.07
C PRO A 502 2.89 -6.89 -12.31
N LEU A 503 4.03 -6.48 -12.88
CA LEU A 503 4.63 -7.11 -14.06
C LEU A 503 5.35 -8.43 -13.73
N THR A 504 5.55 -8.75 -12.45
CA THR A 504 6.30 -9.95 -12.04
C THR A 504 5.75 -11.25 -12.63
N PRO A 505 4.42 -11.52 -12.68
CA PRO A 505 3.91 -12.73 -13.33
C PRO A 505 4.23 -12.79 -14.82
N ALA A 506 4.26 -11.64 -15.52
CA ALA A 506 4.61 -11.58 -16.94
C ALA A 506 6.10 -11.87 -17.17
N PHE A 507 6.97 -11.39 -16.29
CA PHE A 507 8.39 -11.79 -16.33
C PHE A 507 8.57 -13.28 -16.08
N GLY A 508 7.80 -13.85 -15.14
CA GLY A 508 7.77 -15.29 -14.91
C GLY A 508 7.39 -16.07 -16.16
N ALA A 509 6.25 -15.73 -16.76
CA ALA A 509 5.73 -16.40 -17.95
C ALA A 509 6.64 -16.26 -19.19
N ALA A 510 7.39 -15.16 -19.32
CA ALA A 510 8.23 -14.91 -20.50
C ALA A 510 9.61 -15.58 -20.44
N VAL A 511 10.13 -15.88 -19.24
CA VAL A 511 11.51 -16.34 -19.07
C VAL A 511 11.57 -17.65 -18.28
N TRP A 512 11.01 -17.65 -17.06
CA TRP A 512 11.03 -18.78 -16.13
C TRP A 512 10.05 -18.53 -14.97
N ASP A 513 9.18 -19.50 -14.66
CA ASP A 513 8.09 -19.35 -13.70
C ASP A 513 8.51 -18.78 -12.33
N ASP A 514 9.67 -19.19 -11.79
CA ASP A 514 10.16 -18.72 -10.48
C ASP A 514 11.05 -17.47 -10.54
N LEU A 515 11.20 -16.84 -11.71
CA LEU A 515 11.95 -15.59 -11.88
C LEU A 515 11.49 -14.48 -10.91
N PRO A 516 10.20 -14.28 -10.60
CA PRO A 516 9.77 -13.30 -9.60
C PRO A 516 10.49 -13.46 -8.26
N PHE A 517 10.62 -14.69 -7.76
CA PHE A 517 11.26 -14.98 -6.48
C PHE A 517 12.78 -14.77 -6.55
N ALA A 518 13.41 -15.11 -7.68
CA ALA A 518 14.82 -14.81 -7.91
C ALA A 518 15.09 -13.29 -7.94
N LEU A 519 14.21 -12.50 -8.56
CA LEU A 519 14.29 -11.04 -8.53
C LEU A 519 14.12 -10.53 -7.09
N PHE A 520 13.11 -11.00 -6.35
CA PHE A 520 12.92 -10.59 -4.95
C PHE A 520 14.14 -10.92 -4.09
N ALA A 521 14.74 -12.09 -4.26
CA ALA A 521 15.97 -12.49 -3.57
C ALA A 521 17.15 -11.55 -3.92
N GLY A 522 17.38 -11.30 -5.21
CA GLY A 522 18.49 -10.45 -5.67
C GLY A 522 18.39 -9.02 -5.15
N PHE A 523 17.21 -8.40 -5.25
CA PHE A 523 16.99 -7.04 -4.74
C PHE A 523 17.11 -6.99 -3.22
N ALA A 524 16.57 -7.98 -2.49
CA ALA A 524 16.71 -8.07 -1.03
C ALA A 524 18.17 -8.22 -0.59
N PHE A 525 18.95 -9.05 -1.29
CA PHE A 525 20.38 -9.24 -1.04
C PHE A 525 21.16 -7.93 -1.20
N VAL A 526 20.99 -7.25 -2.34
CA VAL A 526 21.67 -5.98 -2.61
C VAL A 526 21.26 -4.92 -1.59
N SER A 527 19.97 -4.77 -1.29
CA SER A 527 19.49 -3.82 -0.28
C SER A 527 20.03 -4.13 1.11
N GLY A 528 20.05 -5.41 1.50
CA GLY A 528 20.66 -5.86 2.75
C GLY A 528 22.12 -5.47 2.87
N LEU A 529 22.92 -5.64 1.82
CA LEU A 529 24.32 -5.17 1.81
C LEU A 529 24.42 -3.65 1.91
N LEU A 530 23.57 -2.90 1.20
CA LEU A 530 23.57 -1.45 1.23
C LEU A 530 23.23 -0.87 2.61
N VAL A 531 22.46 -1.58 3.44
CA VAL A 531 22.21 -1.20 4.86
C VAL A 531 23.52 -1.09 5.66
N LEU A 532 24.57 -1.81 5.29
CA LEU A 532 25.86 -1.73 5.99
C LEU A 532 26.58 -0.39 5.78
N VAL A 533 26.28 0.32 4.69
CA VAL A 533 26.90 1.61 4.32
C VAL A 533 26.39 2.76 5.20
N THR A 534 25.23 2.61 5.85
CA THR A 534 24.62 3.64 6.70
C THR A 534 24.89 3.44 8.19
N PRO A 535 24.85 4.50 9.01
CA PRO A 535 25.10 4.39 10.45
C PRO A 535 23.89 3.87 11.22
N GLU A 536 24.11 3.29 12.40
CA GLU A 536 23.01 3.03 13.35
C GLU A 536 22.48 4.35 13.91
N THR A 537 21.16 4.42 14.14
CA THR A 537 20.45 5.61 14.65
C THR A 537 19.88 5.41 16.05
N LEU A 538 19.81 4.18 16.56
CA LEU A 538 19.37 3.88 17.92
C LEU A 538 20.16 4.70 18.95
N GLY A 539 19.43 5.39 19.83
CA GLY A 539 20.02 6.17 20.92
C GLY A 539 20.71 7.47 20.49
N THR A 540 20.70 7.80 19.19
CA THR A 540 21.30 9.05 18.69
C THR A 540 20.30 10.20 18.74
N LYS A 541 20.78 11.42 19.06
CA LYS A 541 19.98 12.63 18.90
C LYS A 541 19.72 12.84 17.41
N LEU A 542 18.46 13.12 17.06
CA LEU A 542 18.07 13.45 15.68
C LEU A 542 18.87 14.67 15.20
N PRO A 543 19.52 14.60 14.01
CA PRO A 543 20.33 15.69 13.52
C PRO A 543 19.44 16.86 13.09
N ASP A 544 19.74 18.06 13.54
CA ASP A 544 18.98 19.25 13.15
C ASP A 544 19.56 19.90 11.88
N THR A 545 20.88 19.80 11.70
CA THR A 545 21.63 20.38 10.58
C THR A 545 22.21 19.32 9.63
N MET A 546 22.62 19.74 8.43
CA MET A 546 23.27 18.84 7.46
C MET A 546 24.63 18.36 7.98
N GLU A 547 25.36 19.20 8.70
CA GLU A 547 26.64 18.87 9.31
C GLU A 547 26.45 17.74 10.35
N GLU A 548 25.48 17.90 11.27
CA GLU A 548 25.13 16.87 12.26
C GLU A 548 24.68 15.57 11.61
N ALA A 549 23.83 15.65 10.58
CA ALA A 549 23.39 14.48 9.83
C ALA A 549 24.60 13.77 9.21
N SER A 550 25.52 14.50 8.58
CA SER A 550 26.73 13.93 7.98
C SER A 550 27.65 13.25 9.00
N ALA A 551 27.67 13.76 10.24
CA ALA A 551 28.48 13.26 11.34
C ALA A 551 27.87 12.03 12.05
N LEU A 552 26.62 11.65 11.76
CA LEU A 552 26.02 10.42 12.32
C LEU A 552 26.91 9.20 12.06
N GLY A 553 27.17 8.43 13.13
CA GLY A 553 28.05 7.26 13.13
C GLY A 553 29.56 7.56 13.22
N LEU A 554 29.97 8.84 13.33
CA LEU A 554 31.38 9.20 13.56
C LEU A 554 31.73 9.51 15.01
N LYS A 555 30.77 9.96 15.81
CA LYS A 555 31.00 10.22 17.23
C LYS A 555 31.26 8.87 17.89
N LYS A 556 32.53 8.59 18.17
CA LYS A 556 32.90 7.60 19.17
C LYS A 556 32.12 7.93 20.44
N ASN A 557 31.54 6.91 21.05
CA ASN A 557 31.04 7.00 22.42
C ASN A 557 32.21 7.53 23.26
N ASP A 558 32.17 8.81 23.64
CA ASP A 558 32.91 9.22 24.81
C ASP A 558 32.18 8.55 26.00
N PRO A 559 32.92 7.80 26.84
CA PRO A 559 32.36 6.93 27.87
C PRO A 559 31.50 7.65 28.90
#